data_AF-A0A7S2BHF2-F1
#
_entry.id   AF-A0A7S2BHF2-F1
#
_cell.length_a   1.000
_cell.length_b   1.000
_cell.length_c   1.000
_cell.angle_alpha   90.00
_cell.angle_beta   90.00
_cell.angle_gamma   90.00
#
_symmetry.space_group_name_H-M   'P 1'
#
loop_
_entity.id
_entity.type
_entity.pdbx_description
1 polymer ?
#
loop_
_entity_poly.entity_id
_entity_poly.type
_entity_poly.pdbx_seq_one_letter_code
_entity_poly.pdbx_strand_id
1 'polypeptide(L)'
;DKTVTKEYFAIVHGAPGDARHAWTCDAPIGRRPTAAKNDGHEYARAVGDSCIDGKPAFTAFEVVASCASASLIRCEPHTGRTHQIRLHLQCTGYPIVGDEVYTPSDLHAHLKDILAAGGNREAMPSRQQLHAHALTFAHPAREKDAPRIRVQADLPPDMVALMRALNMRSLIQ
;
A
#
# COMPACT_ATOMS: atom_id res chain seq x y z
N ASP A 1 -15.15 2.75 -19.54
CA ASP A 1 -14.34 3.87 -18.99
C ASP A 1 -14.08 3.74 -17.51
N LYS A 2 -12.81 3.87 -17.11
CA LYS A 2 -12.40 4.02 -15.71
C LYS A 2 -12.41 5.51 -15.39
N THR A 3 -13.59 6.05 -15.10
CA THR A 3 -13.81 7.49 -14.90
C THR A 3 -13.33 8.01 -13.54
N VAL A 4 -12.86 7.12 -12.66
CA VAL A 4 -12.46 7.41 -11.28
C VAL A 4 -10.98 7.08 -11.10
N THR A 5 -10.20 8.09 -10.75
CA THR A 5 -8.79 7.96 -10.35
C THR A 5 -8.72 7.90 -8.84
N LYS A 6 -7.96 6.94 -8.30
CA LYS A 6 -7.81 6.74 -6.86
C LYS A 6 -6.33 6.78 -6.53
N GLU A 7 -6.00 7.54 -5.50
CA GLU A 7 -4.64 7.69 -5.01
C GLU A 7 -4.59 7.29 -3.55
N TYR A 8 -3.63 6.44 -3.22
CA TYR A 8 -3.40 5.96 -1.88
C TYR A 8 -1.95 6.21 -1.47
N PHE A 9 -1.74 6.30 -0.17
CA PHE A 9 -0.41 6.24 0.42
C PHE A 9 -0.26 4.97 1.25
N ALA A 10 0.88 4.29 1.08
CA ALA A 10 1.24 3.12 1.87
C ALA A 10 2.62 3.29 2.48
N ILE A 11 2.77 2.99 3.77
CA ILE A 11 4.09 2.81 4.38
C ILE A 11 4.44 1.33 4.30
N VAL A 12 5.55 1.02 3.63
CA VAL A 12 6.01 -0.33 3.34
C VAL A 12 7.32 -0.64 4.03
N HIS A 13 7.58 -1.92 4.28
CA HIS A 13 8.89 -2.39 4.69
C HIS A 13 9.89 -2.30 3.54
N GLY A 14 11.13 -1.91 3.87
CA GLY A 14 12.23 -1.75 2.93
C GLY A 14 12.22 -0.43 2.15
N ALA A 15 13.29 -0.25 1.37
CA ALA A 15 13.44 0.84 0.42
C ALA A 15 13.62 0.28 -0.99
N PRO A 16 12.77 0.67 -1.96
CA PRO A 16 13.11 0.48 -3.36
C PRO A 16 14.41 1.25 -3.62
N GLY A 17 15.50 0.54 -3.90
CA GLY A 17 16.83 1.15 -3.98
C GLY A 17 16.91 2.26 -5.05
N ASP A 18 17.97 3.07 -4.99
CA ASP A 18 18.16 4.35 -5.70
C ASP A 18 17.86 4.34 -7.22
N ALA A 19 17.83 3.17 -7.87
CA ALA A 19 17.50 3.03 -9.30
C ALA A 19 15.99 2.96 -9.61
N ARG A 20 15.10 2.76 -8.61
CA ARG A 20 13.65 2.57 -8.84
C ARG A 20 12.81 3.56 -8.04
N HIS A 21 12.57 4.73 -8.63
CA HIS A 21 11.65 5.73 -8.07
C HIS A 21 10.17 5.42 -8.34
N ALA A 22 9.88 4.59 -9.36
CA ALA A 22 8.53 4.17 -9.69
C ALA A 22 8.53 2.75 -10.31
N TRP A 23 7.43 2.02 -10.14
CA TRP A 23 7.22 0.71 -10.76
C TRP A 23 5.73 0.41 -10.90
N THR A 24 5.41 -0.69 -11.58
CA THR A 24 4.03 -1.17 -11.75
C THR A 24 3.94 -2.64 -11.35
N CYS A 25 2.73 -3.08 -10.99
CA CYS A 25 2.40 -4.48 -10.84
C CYS A 25 1.16 -4.78 -11.67
N ASP A 26 1.31 -5.64 -12.68
CA ASP A 26 0.23 -6.20 -13.49
C ASP A 26 0.14 -7.69 -13.23
N ALA A 27 -0.47 -8.04 -12.10
CA ALA A 27 -0.63 -9.42 -11.67
C ALA A 27 -2.09 -9.67 -11.27
N PRO A 28 -2.73 -10.72 -11.80
CA PRO A 28 -4.13 -11.00 -11.50
C PRO A 28 -4.33 -11.31 -10.01
N ILE A 29 -5.51 -11.00 -9.49
CA ILE A 29 -5.87 -11.25 -8.09
C ILE A 29 -7.13 -12.09 -8.03
N GLY A 30 -7.07 -13.15 -7.24
CA GLY A 30 -8.12 -14.15 -7.12
C GLY A 30 -8.32 -14.62 -5.69
N ARG A 31 -9.12 -15.68 -5.55
CA ARG A 31 -9.31 -16.37 -4.28
C ARG A 31 -8.00 -17.08 -3.89
N ARG A 32 -7.68 -17.06 -2.61
CA ARG A 32 -6.61 -17.91 -2.06
C ARG A 32 -7.10 -19.38 -2.05
N PRO A 33 -6.27 -20.36 -2.44
CA PRO A 33 -6.61 -21.77 -2.34
C PRO A 33 -7.01 -22.18 -0.92
N THR A 34 -8.00 -23.09 -0.79
CA THR A 34 -8.56 -23.51 0.50
C THR A 34 -7.54 -24.19 1.42
N ALA A 35 -6.60 -24.95 0.87
CA ALA A 35 -5.50 -25.57 1.62
C ALA A 35 -4.57 -24.55 2.31
N ALA A 36 -4.61 -23.28 1.91
CA ALA A 36 -3.80 -22.21 2.49
C ALA A 36 -4.57 -21.34 3.51
N LYS A 37 -5.80 -21.70 3.91
CA LYS A 37 -6.66 -20.89 4.82
C LYS A 37 -6.48 -21.16 6.32
N ASN A 38 -5.49 -21.98 6.70
CA ASN A 38 -5.32 -22.40 8.11
C ASN A 38 -4.78 -21.31 9.05
N ASP A 39 -4.61 -20.08 8.57
CA ASP A 39 -4.12 -18.92 9.33
C ASP A 39 -5.26 -18.01 9.86
N GLY A 40 -6.53 -18.41 9.69
CA GLY A 40 -7.68 -17.66 10.21
C GLY A 40 -8.11 -16.46 9.34
N HIS A 41 -7.47 -16.22 8.20
CA HIS A 41 -7.81 -15.12 7.30
C HIS A 41 -8.75 -15.57 6.16
N GLU A 42 -10.02 -15.81 6.49
CA GLU A 42 -11.02 -16.40 5.57
C GLU A 42 -11.17 -15.65 4.24
N TYR A 43 -11.02 -14.32 4.27
CA TYR A 43 -11.13 -13.41 3.14
C TYR A 43 -9.79 -13.05 2.46
N ALA A 44 -8.71 -13.73 2.84
CA ALA A 44 -7.42 -13.56 2.19
C ALA A 44 -7.50 -13.86 0.69
N ARG A 45 -6.71 -13.12 -0.08
CA ARG A 45 -6.60 -13.21 -1.53
C ARG A 45 -5.20 -13.68 -1.88
N ALA A 46 -5.03 -14.09 -3.13
CA ALA A 46 -3.75 -14.50 -3.69
C ALA A 46 -3.51 -13.74 -5.00
N VAL A 47 -2.27 -13.72 -5.46
CA VAL A 47 -1.80 -12.93 -6.61
C VAL A 47 -1.05 -13.81 -7.61
N GLY A 48 -1.21 -13.54 -8.90
CA GLY A 48 -0.56 -14.31 -9.97
C GLY A 48 -0.99 -15.77 -9.97
N ASP A 49 -0.03 -16.66 -10.23
CA ASP A 49 -0.26 -18.11 -10.37
C ASP A 49 -0.68 -18.78 -9.05
N SER A 50 -0.53 -18.10 -7.92
CA SER A 50 -0.96 -18.60 -6.61
C SER A 50 -2.47 -18.51 -6.37
N CYS A 51 -3.23 -17.84 -7.25
CA CYS A 51 -4.64 -17.56 -7.06
C CYS A 51 -5.59 -18.40 -7.92
N ILE A 52 -6.80 -18.62 -7.41
CA ILE A 52 -7.90 -19.26 -8.13
C ILE A 52 -8.83 -18.17 -8.67
N ASP A 53 -9.24 -18.30 -9.94
CA ASP A 53 -10.09 -17.34 -10.65
C ASP A 53 -9.50 -15.92 -10.67
N GLY A 54 -8.20 -15.82 -10.97
CA GLY A 54 -7.48 -14.56 -11.04
C GLY A 54 -8.13 -13.57 -12.00
N LYS A 55 -8.52 -12.40 -11.49
CA LYS A 55 -9.02 -11.30 -12.32
C LYS A 55 -7.92 -10.30 -12.59
N PRO A 56 -7.83 -9.72 -13.81
CA PRO A 56 -6.84 -8.70 -14.12
C PRO A 56 -6.84 -7.58 -13.08
N ALA A 57 -5.64 -7.22 -12.64
CA ALA A 57 -5.41 -6.17 -11.67
C ALA A 57 -4.10 -5.44 -11.99
N PHE A 58 -4.15 -4.12 -11.99
CA PHE A 58 -3.01 -3.26 -12.31
C PHE A 58 -2.90 -2.12 -11.31
N THR A 59 -1.69 -1.89 -10.79
CA THR A 59 -1.36 -0.79 -9.86
C THR A 59 -0.03 -0.16 -10.25
N ALA A 60 0.02 1.17 -10.28
CA ALA A 60 1.25 1.93 -10.39
C ALA A 60 1.72 2.43 -9.01
N PHE A 61 3.03 2.50 -8.82
CA PHE A 61 3.67 2.86 -7.56
C PHE A 61 4.77 3.89 -7.79
N GLU A 62 4.91 4.82 -6.85
CA GLU A 62 5.97 5.82 -6.85
C GLU A 62 6.46 6.03 -5.41
N VAL A 63 7.78 6.09 -5.22
CA VAL A 63 8.40 6.36 -3.93
C VAL A 63 8.31 7.86 -3.65
N VAL A 64 7.69 8.23 -2.55
CA VAL A 64 7.54 9.63 -2.13
C VAL A 64 8.53 10.02 -1.06
N ALA A 65 8.79 9.10 -0.12
CA ALA A 65 9.75 9.29 0.94
C ALA A 65 10.34 7.94 1.34
N SER A 66 11.58 7.91 1.84
CA SER A 66 12.19 6.66 2.30
C SER A 66 13.22 6.87 3.40
N CYS A 67 13.54 5.77 4.08
CA CYS A 67 14.73 5.56 4.89
C CYS A 67 15.22 4.12 4.66
N ALA A 68 16.29 3.70 5.34
CA ALA A 68 16.87 2.37 5.11
C ALA A 68 15.90 1.20 5.35
N SER A 69 14.93 1.36 6.25
CA SER A 69 14.04 0.28 6.67
C SER A 69 12.62 0.35 6.14
N ALA A 70 12.19 1.49 5.59
CA ALA A 70 10.81 1.70 5.17
C ALA A 70 10.68 2.82 4.13
N SER A 71 9.55 2.81 3.41
CA SER A 71 9.22 3.85 2.42
C SER A 71 7.75 4.23 2.44
N LEU A 72 7.46 5.49 2.12
CA LEU A 72 6.13 5.98 1.76
C LEU A 72 5.94 5.86 0.25
N ILE A 73 4.96 5.07 -0.17
CA ILE A 73 4.66 4.79 -1.57
C ILE A 73 3.31 5.40 -1.95
N ARG A 74 3.29 6.22 -3.00
CA ARG A 74 2.07 6.63 -3.69
C ARG A 74 1.61 5.47 -4.55
N CYS A 75 0.37 5.04 -4.37
CA CYS A 75 -0.21 3.88 -5.05
C CYS A 75 -1.44 4.32 -5.87
N GLU A 76 -1.45 3.96 -7.15
CA GLU A 76 -2.55 4.26 -8.06
C GLU A 76 -3.12 2.96 -8.65
N PRO A 77 -4.17 2.37 -8.03
CA PRO A 77 -4.81 1.16 -8.54
C PRO A 77 -5.77 1.50 -9.68
N HIS A 78 -5.44 1.04 -10.89
CA HIS A 78 -6.30 1.20 -12.07
C HIS A 78 -7.44 0.18 -12.10
N THR A 79 -7.48 -0.75 -11.15
CA THR A 79 -8.59 -1.70 -10.92
C THR A 79 -9.00 -1.64 -9.45
N GLY A 80 -10.02 -2.40 -9.04
CA GLY A 80 -10.56 -2.37 -7.69
C GLY A 80 -10.73 -3.76 -7.09
N ARG A 81 -9.70 -4.62 -7.17
CA ARG A 81 -9.78 -5.96 -6.58
C ARG A 81 -9.60 -5.89 -5.06
N THR A 82 -10.22 -6.81 -4.34
CA THR A 82 -10.07 -6.94 -2.89
C THR A 82 -8.59 -7.10 -2.53
N HIS A 83 -8.10 -6.31 -1.58
CA HIS A 83 -6.70 -6.29 -1.12
C HIS A 83 -5.66 -5.98 -2.22
N GLN A 84 -6.06 -5.34 -3.32
CA GLN A 84 -5.18 -5.17 -4.49
C GLN A 84 -3.83 -4.52 -4.17
N ILE A 85 -3.83 -3.35 -3.54
CA ILE A 85 -2.59 -2.64 -3.18
C ILE A 85 -1.74 -3.49 -2.24
N ARG A 86 -2.37 -4.10 -1.21
CA ARG A 86 -1.70 -4.93 -0.19
C ARG A 86 -0.93 -6.10 -0.84
N LEU A 87 -1.61 -6.84 -1.71
CA LEU A 87 -1.03 -7.98 -2.43
C LEU A 87 0.00 -7.57 -3.46
N HIS A 88 -0.26 -6.52 -4.25
CA HIS A 88 0.69 -6.07 -5.27
C HIS A 88 1.99 -5.57 -4.64
N LEU A 89 1.90 -4.78 -3.56
CA LEU A 89 3.07 -4.32 -2.81
C LEU A 89 3.86 -5.51 -2.23
N GLN A 90 3.18 -6.46 -1.59
CA GLN A 90 3.81 -7.71 -1.12
C GLN A 90 4.47 -8.50 -2.26
N CYS A 91 3.76 -8.70 -3.37
CA CYS A 91 4.25 -9.41 -4.55
C CYS A 91 5.52 -8.77 -5.13
N THR A 92 5.63 -7.44 -5.03
CA THR A 92 6.80 -6.69 -5.49
C THR A 92 7.91 -6.57 -4.43
N GLY A 93 7.76 -7.22 -3.28
CA GLY A 93 8.77 -7.27 -2.22
C GLY A 93 8.69 -6.16 -1.16
N TYR A 94 7.65 -5.33 -1.21
CA TYR A 94 7.49 -4.17 -0.32
C TYR A 94 6.17 -4.26 0.48
N PRO A 95 6.00 -5.28 1.34
CA PRO A 95 4.73 -5.47 2.05
C PRO A 95 4.45 -4.33 3.04
N ILE A 96 3.17 -4.07 3.31
CA ILE A 96 2.72 -2.91 4.09
C ILE A 96 3.02 -3.09 5.58
N VAL A 97 3.53 -2.05 6.22
CA VAL A 97 3.75 -2.03 7.68
C VAL A 97 2.41 -2.15 8.42
N GLY A 98 2.35 -3.01 9.44
CA GLY A 98 1.14 -3.29 10.22
C GLY A 98 0.07 -4.13 9.49
N ASP A 99 0.34 -4.66 8.30
CA ASP A 99 -0.55 -5.64 7.65
C ASP A 99 -0.31 -7.04 8.24
N GLU A 100 -1.26 -7.56 8.99
CA GLU A 100 -1.13 -8.87 9.67
C GLU A 100 -1.32 -10.06 8.72
N VAL A 101 -1.89 -9.85 7.53
CA VAL A 101 -2.27 -10.93 6.61
C VAL A 101 -1.17 -11.21 5.60
N TYR A 102 -0.61 -10.15 5.00
CA TYR A 102 0.32 -10.28 3.88
C TYR A 102 1.76 -9.93 4.23
N THR A 103 2.03 -9.38 5.41
CA THR A 103 3.39 -9.04 5.82
C THR A 103 3.93 -10.11 6.76
N PRO A 104 5.09 -10.71 6.44
CA PRO A 104 5.80 -11.61 7.34
C PRO A 104 6.05 -11.00 8.73
N SER A 105 5.87 -11.81 9.78
CA SER A 105 5.96 -11.35 11.18
C SER A 105 7.37 -10.93 11.60
N ASP A 106 8.40 -11.50 10.98
CA ASP A 106 9.81 -11.15 11.15
C ASP A 106 10.11 -9.73 10.67
N LEU A 107 9.48 -9.26 9.58
CA LEU A 107 9.59 -7.86 9.16
C LEU A 107 9.00 -6.90 10.21
N HIS A 108 7.85 -7.24 10.79
CA HIS A 108 7.28 -6.44 11.88
C HIS A 108 8.18 -6.44 13.12
N ALA A 109 8.77 -7.58 13.47
CA ALA A 109 9.71 -7.69 14.58
C ALA A 109 10.95 -6.82 14.33
N HIS A 110 11.53 -6.89 13.12
CA HIS A 110 12.69 -6.09 12.74
C HIS A 110 12.42 -4.59 12.83
N LEU A 111 11.29 -4.12 12.29
CA LEU A 111 10.91 -2.70 12.37
C LEU A 111 10.68 -2.26 13.82
N LYS A 112 10.10 -3.13 14.65
CA LYS A 112 9.89 -2.86 16.08
C LYS A 112 11.22 -2.69 16.82
N ASP A 113 12.24 -3.47 16.48
CA ASP A 113 13.58 -3.34 17.06
C ASP A 113 14.24 -2.02 16.64
N ILE A 114 14.09 -1.61 15.37
CA ILE A 114 14.56 -0.31 14.86
C ILE A 114 13.90 0.84 15.64
N LEU A 115 12.58 0.79 15.79
CA LEU A 115 11.82 1.80 16.54
C LEU A 115 12.25 1.84 18.01
N ALA A 116 12.46 0.67 18.64
CA ALA A 116 12.91 0.59 20.02
C ALA A 116 14.33 1.16 20.20
N ALA A 117 15.26 0.86 19.28
CA ALA A 117 16.61 1.42 19.29
C ALA A 117 16.61 2.95 19.12
N GLY A 118 15.64 3.49 18.36
CA GLY A 118 15.41 4.92 18.23
C GLY A 118 14.62 5.58 19.37
N GLY A 119 14.19 4.81 20.38
CA GLY A 119 13.37 5.32 21.49
C GLY A 119 11.91 5.61 21.15
N ASN A 120 11.39 5.08 20.03
CA ASN A 120 10.05 5.36 19.50
C ASN A 120 9.18 4.09 19.40
N ARG A 121 9.27 3.18 20.38
CA ARG A 121 8.59 1.87 20.34
C ARG A 121 7.07 1.98 20.22
N GLU A 122 6.51 3.06 20.75
CA GLU A 122 5.09 3.44 20.70
C GLU A 122 4.61 3.84 19.30
N ALA A 123 5.51 4.19 18.38
CA ALA A 123 5.16 4.48 16.99
C ALA A 123 4.84 3.21 16.18
N MET A 124 5.01 2.01 16.75
CA MET A 124 4.69 0.76 16.07
C MET A 124 3.19 0.69 15.74
N PRO A 125 2.81 0.54 14.46
CA PRO A 125 1.41 0.56 14.08
C PRO A 125 0.60 -0.63 14.59
N SER A 126 -0.66 -0.36 14.94
CA SER A 126 -1.69 -1.37 15.25
C SER A 126 -2.58 -1.74 14.07
N ARG A 127 -2.32 -1.17 12.88
CA ARG A 127 -3.09 -1.39 11.66
C ARG A 127 -2.20 -1.29 10.42
N GLN A 128 -2.70 -1.82 9.30
CA GLN A 128 -2.13 -1.58 7.98
C GLN A 128 -1.97 -0.08 7.72
N GLN A 129 -0.74 0.34 7.41
CA GLN A 129 -0.40 1.72 7.07
C GLN A 129 -0.72 2.00 5.60
N LEU A 130 -2.01 1.90 5.25
CA LEU A 130 -2.57 2.21 3.94
C LEU A 130 -3.69 3.24 4.11
N HIS A 131 -3.63 4.32 3.33
CA HIS A 131 -4.53 5.46 3.41
C HIS A 131 -5.08 5.83 2.03
N ALA A 132 -6.39 6.02 1.92
CA ALA A 132 -7.02 6.56 0.72
C ALA A 132 -6.85 8.09 0.73
N HIS A 133 -5.88 8.58 -0.03
CA HIS A 133 -5.50 10.00 0.02
C HIS A 133 -6.39 10.86 -0.87
N ALA A 134 -6.65 10.44 -2.10
CA ALA A 134 -7.44 11.24 -3.02
C ALA A 134 -8.32 10.41 -3.95
N LEU A 135 -9.47 11.00 -4.31
CA LEU A 135 -10.38 10.48 -5.30
C LEU A 135 -10.67 11.59 -6.31
N THR A 136 -10.47 11.29 -7.59
CA THR A 136 -10.81 12.21 -8.68
C THR A 136 -11.84 11.57 -9.59
N PHE A 137 -12.96 12.25 -9.83
CA PHE A 137 -14.09 11.71 -10.60
C PHE A 137 -14.91 12.81 -11.28
N ALA A 138 -15.67 12.44 -12.31
CA ALA A 138 -16.67 13.34 -12.89
C ALA A 138 -17.92 13.34 -12.01
N HIS A 139 -18.48 14.51 -11.71
CA HIS A 139 -19.72 14.59 -10.93
C HIS A 139 -20.87 13.94 -11.73
N PRO A 140 -21.65 13.00 -11.14
CA PRO A 140 -22.62 12.19 -11.88
C PRO A 140 -23.76 13.01 -12.49
N ALA A 141 -24.07 14.18 -11.91
CA ALA A 141 -25.12 15.08 -12.38
C ALA A 141 -24.61 16.30 -13.18
N ARG A 142 -23.30 16.41 -13.45
CA ARG A 142 -22.76 17.50 -14.29
C ARG A 142 -22.62 17.04 -15.73
N GLU A 143 -22.59 18.00 -16.65
CA GLU A 143 -22.25 17.75 -18.05
C GLU A 143 -20.88 17.09 -18.18
N LYS A 144 -20.68 16.30 -19.25
CA LYS A 144 -19.47 15.49 -19.44
C LYS A 144 -18.18 16.32 -19.51
N ASP A 145 -18.28 17.57 -19.96
CA ASP A 145 -17.15 18.48 -20.12
C ASP A 145 -16.87 19.32 -18.87
N ALA A 146 -17.67 19.14 -17.80
CA ALA A 146 -17.42 19.83 -16.55
C ALA A 146 -16.07 19.41 -15.93
N PRO A 147 -15.36 20.32 -15.25
CA PRO A 147 -14.15 19.98 -14.52
C PRO A 147 -14.38 18.81 -13.55
N ARG A 148 -13.40 17.90 -13.49
CA ARG A 148 -13.43 16.77 -12.56
C ARG A 148 -13.32 17.26 -11.12
N ILE A 149 -14.02 16.60 -10.22
CA ILE A 149 -13.95 16.85 -8.78
C ILE A 149 -12.80 16.01 -8.22
N ARG A 150 -11.93 16.64 -7.43
CA ARG A 150 -10.94 15.97 -6.60
C ARG A 150 -11.25 16.24 -5.13
N VAL A 151 -11.38 15.16 -4.36
CA VAL A 151 -11.48 15.21 -2.90
C VAL A 151 -10.23 14.57 -2.31
N GLN A 152 -9.73 15.14 -1.21
CA GLN A 152 -8.51 14.69 -0.54
C GLN A 152 -8.73 14.55 0.96
N ALA A 153 -7.96 13.64 1.56
CA ALA A 153 -7.82 13.50 3.00
C ALA A 153 -6.33 13.50 3.37
N ASP A 154 -5.96 14.34 4.34
CA ASP A 154 -4.60 14.41 4.85
C ASP A 154 -4.12 13.06 5.39
N LEU A 155 -2.80 12.88 5.46
CA LEU A 155 -2.23 11.68 6.08
C LEU A 155 -2.68 11.60 7.55
N PRO A 156 -3.14 10.43 8.00
CA PRO A 156 -3.60 10.26 9.37
C PRO A 156 -2.42 10.41 10.35
N PRO A 157 -2.66 10.89 11.60
CA PRO A 157 -1.60 11.20 12.55
C PRO A 157 -0.65 10.03 12.87
N ASP A 158 -1.15 8.79 12.82
CA ASP A 158 -0.34 7.59 13.08
C ASP A 158 0.69 7.33 11.99
N MET A 159 0.34 7.52 10.71
CA MET A 159 1.28 7.44 9.59
C MET A 159 2.36 8.52 9.69
N VAL A 160 1.96 9.76 10.04
CA VAL A 160 2.91 10.87 10.22
C VAL A 160 3.85 10.59 11.39
N ALA A 161 3.34 10.07 12.51
CA ALA A 161 4.15 9.70 13.68
C ALA A 161 5.16 8.60 13.33
N LEU A 162 4.74 7.56 12.60
CA LEU A 162 5.63 6.50 12.13
C LEU A 162 6.73 7.04 11.21
N MET A 163 6.38 7.86 10.21
CA MET A 163 7.37 8.46 9.31
C MET A 163 8.41 9.29 10.07
N ARG A 164 7.98 10.06 11.08
CA ARG A 164 8.86 10.84 11.93
C ARG A 164 9.78 9.94 12.78
N ALA A 165 9.23 8.92 13.42
CA ALA A 165 9.99 7.96 14.23
C ALA A 165 11.06 7.22 13.43
N LEU A 166 10.81 6.98 12.14
CA LEU A 166 11.74 6.35 11.21
C LEU A 166 12.69 7.33 10.51
N ASN A 167 12.62 8.63 10.82
CA ASN A 167 13.39 9.69 10.18
C ASN A 167 13.31 9.66 8.64
N MET A 168 12.11 9.38 8.12
CA MET A 168 11.88 9.23 6.69
C MET A 168 12.06 10.58 5.96
N ARG A 169 12.80 10.57 4.85
CA ARG A 169 13.10 11.79 4.08
C ARG A 169 12.29 11.81 2.79
N SER A 170 11.71 12.97 2.46
CA SER A 170 11.05 13.18 1.17
C SER A 170 12.07 13.02 0.04
N LEU A 171 11.68 12.32 -1.02
CA LEU A 171 12.43 12.20 -2.26
C LEU A 171 11.89 13.13 -3.36
N ILE A 172 10.72 13.70 -3.14
CA ILE A 172 10.10 14.68 -4.04
C ILE A 172 10.40 16.08 -3.49
N GLN A 173 10.98 16.93 -4.34
CA GLN A 173 11.28 18.34 -4.06
C GLN A 173 10.05 19.23 -4.17
#